data_AF-A0A955JYB1-F1
#
_entry.id   AF-A0A955JYB1-F1
#
_cell.length_a   1.000
_cell.length_b   1.000
_cell.length_c   1.000
_cell.angle_alpha   90.00
_cell.angle_beta   90.00
_cell.angle_gamma   90.00
#
_symmetry.space_group_name_H-M   'P 1'
#
loop_
_entity.id
_entity.type
_entity.pdbx_description
1 polymer ?
#
loop_
_entity_poly.entity_id
_entity_poly.type
_entity_poly.pdbx_seq_one_letter_code
_entity_poly.pdbx_strand_id
1 'polypeptide(L)'
;MEFLKSNKRRSRLSEIAYVVLNIALAVLLLIVAVQFNNLWLSIVFVVISKWRILAVRPRYWVANITANVVDLVVGIGHVIFLQAATGQFWLQVLMTTGYIAWLLFVKPRSKRIFVAAQAIAAIAVGTNALILTQYNSDAAIFVIAMWVIGYTSCRHILMSYDEPMTNFYSAIWGVIMAQLGWIGFHWQIAYSLPNTANFKLSQLALITALLTFLATRAYESYHRHGAIKSGDVIVPFVFVLTIVGLLLTMFNQSTVGL
;
A
#
# COMPACT_ATOMS: atom_id res chain seq x y z
N MET A 1 -1.02 40.65 24.02
CA MET A 1 -1.02 40.85 22.55
C MET A 1 -1.59 39.60 21.89
N GLU A 2 -2.90 39.61 21.64
CA GLU A 2 -3.69 38.56 21.00
C GLU A 2 -3.72 38.73 19.47
N PHE A 3 -2.61 38.51 18.76
CA PHE A 3 -2.59 38.69 17.30
C PHE A 3 -1.97 37.55 16.49
N LEU A 4 -2.03 36.30 16.97
CA LEU A 4 -1.73 35.13 16.12
C LEU A 4 -2.64 33.91 16.39
N LYS A 5 -3.91 34.12 16.75
CA LYS A 5 -4.96 33.14 16.42
C LYS A 5 -5.41 33.36 14.97
N SER A 6 -4.49 33.16 14.02
CA SER A 6 -4.86 33.02 12.61
C SER A 6 -5.58 31.68 12.48
N ASN A 7 -6.88 31.75 12.66
CA ASN A 7 -7.83 30.68 12.44
C ASN A 7 -7.74 30.30 10.96
N LYS A 8 -6.92 29.28 10.67
CA LYS A 8 -6.68 28.73 9.33
C LYS A 8 -7.94 28.01 8.83
N ARG A 9 -9.03 28.76 8.62
CA ARG A 9 -10.22 28.28 7.92
C ARG A 9 -9.77 27.95 6.50
N ARG A 10 -9.66 26.65 6.18
CA ARG A 10 -9.57 26.23 4.79
C ARG A 10 -10.77 26.83 4.06
N SER A 11 -10.51 27.61 3.01
CA SER A 11 -11.58 28.14 2.16
C SER A 11 -12.41 26.97 1.61
N ARG A 12 -13.74 27.09 1.61
CA ARG A 12 -14.66 26.07 1.03
C ARG A 12 -14.25 25.71 -0.40
N LEU A 13 -13.72 26.67 -1.16
CA LEU A 13 -13.20 26.46 -2.50
C LEU A 13 -12.01 25.49 -2.53
N SER A 14 -11.09 25.59 -1.56
CA SER A 14 -9.95 24.67 -1.47
C SER A 14 -10.38 23.25 -1.15
N GLU A 15 -11.45 23.08 -0.37
CA GLU A 15 -11.98 21.76 -0.02
C GLU A 15 -12.72 21.12 -1.19
N ILE A 16 -13.55 21.90 -1.89
CA ILE A 16 -14.21 21.46 -3.14
C ILE A 16 -13.16 21.09 -4.19
N ALA A 17 -12.17 21.95 -4.43
CA ALA A 17 -11.10 21.68 -5.39
C ALA A 17 -10.32 20.40 -5.02
N TYR A 18 -10.07 20.17 -3.73
CA TYR A 18 -9.44 18.94 -3.26
C TYR A 18 -10.27 17.70 -3.62
N VAL A 19 -11.58 17.71 -3.37
CA VAL A 19 -12.46 16.58 -3.68
C VAL A 19 -12.54 16.34 -5.19
N VAL A 20 -12.83 17.39 -5.95
CA VAL A 20 -12.99 17.32 -7.42
C VAL A 20 -11.72 16.81 -8.09
N LEU A 21 -10.55 17.34 -7.74
CA LEU A 21 -9.29 16.93 -8.36
C LEU A 21 -8.93 15.46 -8.08
N ASN A 22 -9.20 14.95 -6.87
CA ASN A 22 -8.93 13.54 -6.55
C ASN A 22 -9.89 12.59 -7.27
N ILE A 23 -11.17 12.96 -7.37
CA ILE A 23 -12.15 12.18 -8.15
C ILE A 23 -11.79 12.21 -9.63
N ALA A 24 -11.47 13.39 -10.17
CA ALA A 24 -11.06 13.56 -11.56
C ALA A 24 -9.81 12.73 -11.89
N LEU A 25 -8.83 12.66 -10.98
CA LEU A 25 -7.66 11.79 -11.15
C LEU A 25 -8.08 10.32 -11.26
N ALA A 26 -8.91 9.82 -10.35
CA ALA A 26 -9.33 8.41 -10.36
C ALA A 26 -10.13 8.06 -11.62
N VAL A 27 -11.03 8.94 -12.04
CA VAL A 27 -11.81 8.79 -13.29
C VAL A 27 -10.91 8.85 -14.51
N LEU A 28 -9.92 9.76 -14.53
CA LEU A 28 -8.93 9.84 -15.61
C LEU A 28 -8.15 8.53 -15.75
N LEU A 29 -7.69 7.94 -14.65
CA LEU A 29 -6.99 6.64 -14.68
C LEU A 29 -7.87 5.53 -15.24
N LEU A 30 -9.16 5.50 -14.89
CA LEU A 30 -10.13 4.57 -15.46
C LEU A 30 -10.30 4.76 -16.96
N ILE A 31 -10.47 6.02 -17.42
CA ILE A 31 -10.59 6.34 -18.84
C ILE A 31 -9.35 5.89 -19.61
N VAL A 32 -8.16 6.16 -19.06
CA VAL A 32 -6.90 5.74 -19.70
C VAL A 32 -6.81 4.22 -19.80
N ALA A 33 -7.14 3.50 -18.72
CA ALA A 33 -7.13 2.04 -18.70
C ALA A 33 -8.11 1.43 -19.72
N VAL A 34 -9.32 1.98 -19.83
CA VAL A 34 -10.36 1.43 -20.72
C VAL A 34 -10.12 1.79 -22.18
N GLN A 35 -9.78 3.05 -22.48
CA GLN A 35 -9.72 3.53 -23.87
C GLN A 35 -8.36 3.32 -24.53
N PHE A 36 -7.27 3.46 -23.77
CA PHE A 36 -5.91 3.40 -24.31
C PHE A 36 -5.21 2.08 -23.97
N ASN A 37 -5.69 1.36 -22.96
CA ASN A 37 -5.11 0.09 -22.49
C ASN A 37 -3.59 0.19 -22.27
N ASN A 38 -3.13 1.36 -21.77
CA ASN A 38 -1.72 1.68 -21.61
C ASN A 38 -1.36 1.89 -20.14
N LEU A 39 -0.65 0.90 -19.60
CA LEU A 39 -0.18 0.88 -18.21
C LEU A 39 0.76 2.06 -17.90
N TRP A 40 1.75 2.29 -18.76
CA TRP A 40 2.78 3.31 -18.54
C TRP A 40 2.21 4.72 -18.52
N LEU A 41 1.26 5.02 -19.42
CA LEU A 41 0.59 6.31 -19.47
C LEU A 41 -0.18 6.59 -18.16
N SER A 42 -0.86 5.58 -17.63
CA SER A 42 -1.57 5.69 -16.35
C SER A 42 -0.61 5.90 -15.17
N ILE A 43 0.53 5.20 -15.14
CA ILE A 43 1.58 5.40 -14.13
C ILE A 43 2.12 6.84 -14.18
N VAL A 44 2.35 7.39 -15.37
CA VAL A 44 2.79 8.79 -15.54
C VAL A 44 1.78 9.76 -14.92
N PHE A 45 0.48 9.57 -15.17
CA PHE A 45 -0.56 10.40 -14.54
C PHE A 45 -0.54 10.30 -13.01
N VAL A 46 -0.34 9.10 -12.45
CA VAL A 46 -0.19 8.92 -11.00
C VAL A 46 1.00 9.72 -10.47
N VAL A 47 2.16 9.64 -11.11
CA VAL A 47 3.38 10.37 -10.68
C VAL A 47 3.18 11.89 -10.78
N ILE A 48 2.64 12.38 -11.90
CA ILE A 48 2.35 13.81 -12.11
C ILE A 48 1.36 14.33 -11.07
N SER A 49 0.38 13.53 -10.66
CA SER A 49 -0.58 13.92 -9.62
C SER A 49 0.10 14.29 -8.28
N LYS A 50 1.33 13.81 -8.05
CA LYS A 50 2.12 14.08 -6.86
C LYS A 50 3.13 15.22 -7.03
N TRP A 51 2.97 16.11 -8.01
CA TRP A 51 3.86 17.25 -8.28
C TRP A 51 4.27 18.05 -7.02
N ARG A 52 3.40 18.11 -6.00
CA ARG A 52 3.66 18.76 -4.70
C ARG A 52 4.90 18.21 -3.97
N ILE A 53 5.32 16.98 -4.24
CA ILE A 53 6.55 16.39 -3.69
C ILE A 53 7.76 17.23 -4.08
N LEU A 54 7.79 17.73 -5.32
CA LEU A 54 8.90 18.50 -5.90
C LEU A 54 8.78 20.01 -5.69
N ALA A 55 7.62 20.50 -5.23
CA ALA A 55 7.34 21.93 -4.98
C ALA A 55 8.05 22.50 -3.73
N VAL A 56 9.13 21.85 -3.27
CA VAL A 56 9.98 22.26 -2.14
C VAL A 56 11.44 22.38 -2.58
N ARG A 57 12.28 22.98 -1.73
CA ARG A 57 13.73 23.08 -2.00
C ARG A 57 14.35 21.69 -2.24
N PRO A 58 15.25 21.53 -3.24
CA PRO A 58 15.81 20.22 -3.62
C PRO A 58 16.38 19.39 -2.46
N ARG A 59 16.98 20.03 -1.45
CA ARG A 59 17.49 19.34 -0.25
C ARG A 59 16.45 18.51 0.51
N TYR A 60 15.16 18.85 0.38
CA TYR A 60 14.06 18.17 1.07
C TYR A 60 13.35 17.15 0.19
N TRP A 61 13.77 16.96 -1.06
CA TRP A 61 13.10 16.04 -1.98
C TRP A 61 13.10 14.61 -1.46
N VAL A 62 14.22 14.12 -0.93
CA VAL A 62 14.31 12.75 -0.39
C VAL A 62 13.29 12.53 0.73
N ALA A 63 13.17 13.49 1.66
CA ALA A 63 12.20 13.42 2.74
C ALA A 63 10.75 13.45 2.22
N ASN A 64 10.46 14.30 1.23
CA ASN A 64 9.12 14.36 0.64
C ASN A 64 8.77 13.12 -0.20
N ILE A 65 9.72 12.59 -0.98
CA ILE A 65 9.51 11.37 -1.77
C ILE A 65 9.21 10.23 -0.80
N THR A 66 10.07 10.00 0.19
CA THR A 66 9.90 8.91 1.16
C THR A 66 8.58 9.00 1.92
N ALA A 67 8.12 10.20 2.29
CA ALA A 67 6.83 10.40 2.95
C ALA A 67 5.61 10.12 2.04
N ASN A 68 5.78 10.11 0.73
CA ASN A 68 4.70 9.88 -0.24
C ASN A 68 4.80 8.52 -0.96
N VAL A 69 5.82 7.69 -0.69
CA VAL A 69 5.96 6.39 -1.37
C VAL A 69 4.77 5.48 -1.07
N VAL A 70 4.24 5.45 0.15
CA VAL A 70 3.06 4.65 0.50
C VAL A 70 1.86 4.99 -0.41
N ASP A 71 1.61 6.27 -0.61
CA ASP A 71 0.53 6.75 -1.49
C ASP A 71 0.82 6.51 -2.98
N LEU A 72 2.10 6.58 -3.37
CA LEU A 72 2.54 6.25 -4.72
C LEU A 72 2.36 4.76 -5.02
N VAL A 73 2.73 3.87 -4.10
CA VAL A 73 2.57 2.42 -4.21
C VAL A 73 1.10 2.05 -4.38
N VAL A 74 0.19 2.64 -3.57
CA VAL A 74 -1.25 2.40 -3.73
C VAL A 74 -1.78 2.94 -5.07
N GLY A 75 -1.31 4.11 -5.51
CA GLY A 75 -1.69 4.67 -6.81
C GLY A 75 -1.24 3.82 -8.00
N ILE A 76 0.02 3.37 -8.00
CA ILE A 76 0.57 2.50 -9.05
C ILE A 76 -0.12 1.14 -9.01
N GLY A 77 -0.33 0.57 -7.82
CA GLY A 77 -1.03 -0.70 -7.68
C GLY A 77 -2.49 -0.63 -8.14
N HIS A 78 -3.19 0.48 -7.90
CA HIS A 78 -4.53 0.70 -8.45
C HIS A 78 -4.54 0.67 -9.98
N VAL A 79 -3.58 1.33 -10.63
CA VAL A 79 -3.45 1.30 -12.09
C VAL A 79 -3.20 -0.12 -12.61
N ILE A 80 -2.32 -0.88 -11.95
CA ILE A 80 -2.07 -2.28 -12.30
C ILE A 80 -3.34 -3.13 -12.11
N PHE A 81 -4.14 -2.87 -11.07
CA PHE A 81 -5.39 -3.58 -10.84
C PHE A 81 -6.42 -3.27 -11.93
N LEU A 82 -6.52 -2.02 -12.38
CA LEU A 82 -7.39 -1.65 -13.51
C LEU A 82 -7.00 -2.40 -14.79
N GLN A 83 -5.70 -2.53 -15.04
CA GLN A 83 -5.15 -3.28 -16.17
C GLN A 83 -5.41 -4.79 -16.05
N ALA A 84 -5.27 -5.35 -14.85
CA ALA A 84 -5.59 -6.75 -14.57
C ALA A 84 -7.09 -7.04 -14.66
N ALA A 85 -7.95 -6.03 -14.44
CA ALA A 85 -9.39 -6.12 -14.56
C ALA A 85 -9.91 -5.82 -15.99
N THR A 86 -9.03 -5.69 -16.99
CA THR A 86 -9.43 -5.46 -18.38
C THR A 86 -10.40 -6.54 -18.86
N GLY A 87 -11.47 -6.09 -19.54
CA GLY A 87 -12.60 -6.94 -19.96
C GLY A 87 -13.72 -7.04 -18.92
N GLN A 88 -13.55 -6.52 -17.70
CA GLN A 88 -14.57 -6.50 -16.64
C GLN A 88 -14.81 -5.08 -16.13
N PHE A 89 -15.64 -4.34 -16.87
CA PHE A 89 -15.90 -2.93 -16.57
C PHE A 89 -16.45 -2.70 -15.15
N TRP A 90 -17.34 -3.59 -14.68
CA TRP A 90 -17.90 -3.48 -13.32
C TRP A 90 -16.80 -3.55 -12.25
N LEU A 91 -15.78 -4.38 -12.45
CA LEU A 91 -14.66 -4.56 -11.52
C LEU A 91 -13.74 -3.34 -11.56
N GLN A 92 -13.48 -2.80 -12.75
CA GLN A 92 -12.71 -1.57 -12.92
C GLN A 92 -13.40 -0.39 -12.22
N VAL A 93 -14.73 -0.25 -12.37
CA VAL A 93 -15.52 0.76 -11.65
C VAL A 93 -15.43 0.57 -10.14
N LEU A 94 -15.59 -0.66 -9.64
CA LEU A 94 -15.48 -0.97 -8.21
C LEU A 94 -14.09 -0.59 -7.66
N MET A 95 -13.02 -0.93 -8.38
CA MET A 95 -11.65 -0.56 -8.03
C MET A 95 -11.45 0.96 -8.02
N THR A 96 -12.01 1.68 -8.99
CA THR A 96 -11.96 3.15 -9.05
C THR A 96 -12.70 3.77 -7.88
N THR A 97 -13.88 3.27 -7.52
CA THR A 97 -14.61 3.72 -6.32
C THR A 97 -13.79 3.49 -5.06
N GLY A 98 -13.15 2.32 -4.94
CA GLY A 98 -12.22 2.02 -3.84
C GLY A 98 -11.05 2.99 -3.78
N TYR A 99 -10.47 3.36 -4.93
CA TYR A 99 -9.37 4.32 -4.99
C TYR A 99 -9.81 5.76 -4.66
N ILE A 100 -11.03 6.17 -5.06
CA ILE A 100 -11.63 7.44 -4.62
C ILE A 100 -11.78 7.44 -3.10
N ALA A 101 -12.29 6.36 -2.51
CA ALA A 101 -12.43 6.23 -1.07
C ALA A 101 -11.06 6.31 -0.35
N TRP A 102 -10.03 5.69 -0.92
CA TRP A 102 -8.66 5.84 -0.46
C TRP A 102 -8.20 7.30 -0.44
N LEU A 103 -8.33 8.01 -1.57
CA LEU A 103 -7.86 9.39 -1.72
C LEU A 103 -8.60 10.36 -0.79
N LEU A 104 -9.91 10.17 -0.58
CA LEU A 104 -10.74 11.12 0.16
C LEU A 104 -10.83 10.82 1.66
N PHE A 105 -10.83 9.55 2.07
CA PHE A 105 -11.16 9.17 3.45
C PHE A 105 -10.00 8.54 4.21
N VAL A 106 -9.18 7.71 3.56
CA VAL A 106 -8.10 6.96 4.22
C VAL A 106 -6.82 7.78 4.25
N LYS A 107 -6.35 8.21 3.07
CA LYS A 107 -5.11 8.97 2.90
C LYS A 107 -5.00 10.23 3.77
N PRO A 108 -6.04 11.08 3.92
CA PRO A 108 -5.88 12.35 4.63
C PRO A 108 -5.76 12.22 6.15
N ARG A 109 -5.97 11.01 6.68
CA ARG A 109 -5.98 10.75 8.12
C ARG A 109 -4.56 10.56 8.62
N SER A 110 -4.23 11.24 9.72
CA SER A 110 -2.91 11.19 10.37
C SER A 110 -2.92 10.49 11.74
N LYS A 111 -4.08 10.03 12.21
CA LYS A 111 -4.15 9.24 13.45
C LYS A 111 -3.39 7.93 13.26
N ARG A 112 -2.63 7.48 14.28
CA ARG A 112 -1.77 6.28 14.23
C ARG A 112 -2.42 5.05 13.60
N ILE A 113 -3.68 4.76 13.95
CA ILE A 113 -4.41 3.62 13.38
C ILE A 113 -4.64 3.74 11.85
N PHE A 114 -4.88 4.95 11.35
CA PHE A 114 -5.03 5.19 9.91
C PHE A 114 -3.68 5.18 9.20
N VAL A 115 -2.62 5.67 9.84
CA VAL A 115 -1.25 5.58 9.31
C VAL A 115 -0.83 4.11 9.16
N ALA A 116 -1.10 3.29 10.17
CA ALA A 116 -0.91 1.84 10.09
C ALA A 116 -1.74 1.21 8.98
N ALA A 117 -3.03 1.56 8.87
CA ALA A 117 -3.89 1.05 7.80
C ALA A 117 -3.38 1.45 6.40
N GLN A 118 -2.87 2.67 6.22
CA GLN A 118 -2.28 3.13 4.96
C GLN A 118 -1.04 2.32 4.59
N ALA A 119 -0.14 2.06 5.54
CA ALA A 119 1.05 1.26 5.33
C ALA A 119 0.72 -0.21 5.01
N ILE A 120 -0.19 -0.82 5.77
CA ILE A 120 -0.63 -2.21 5.52
C ILE A 120 -1.32 -2.32 4.15
N ALA A 121 -2.15 -1.33 3.79
CA ALA A 121 -2.78 -1.28 2.47
C ALA A 121 -1.75 -1.12 1.35
N ALA A 122 -0.70 -0.30 1.53
CA ALA A 122 0.37 -0.18 0.55
C ALA A 122 1.17 -1.48 0.39
N ILE A 123 1.41 -2.23 1.45
CA ILE A 123 2.01 -3.57 1.37
C ILE A 123 1.08 -4.52 0.60
N ALA A 124 -0.19 -4.62 0.98
CA ALA A 124 -1.14 -5.51 0.33
C ALA A 124 -1.30 -5.18 -1.17
N VAL A 125 -1.57 -3.91 -1.49
CA VAL A 125 -1.78 -3.43 -2.86
C VAL A 125 -0.48 -3.52 -3.67
N GLY A 126 0.64 -3.06 -3.11
CA GLY A 126 1.93 -3.05 -3.78
C GLY A 126 2.46 -4.44 -4.06
N THR A 127 2.44 -5.34 -3.06
CA THR A 127 2.86 -6.73 -3.24
C THR A 127 1.96 -7.46 -4.23
N ASN A 128 0.64 -7.27 -4.17
CA ASN A 128 -0.25 -7.91 -5.15
C ASN A 128 -0.01 -7.38 -6.57
N ALA A 129 0.22 -6.08 -6.71
CA ALA A 129 0.52 -5.47 -8.00
C ALA A 129 1.84 -5.99 -8.59
N LEU A 130 2.90 -6.11 -7.78
CA LEU A 130 4.18 -6.69 -8.21
C LEU A 130 3.99 -8.12 -8.74
N ILE A 131 3.23 -8.94 -8.02
CA ILE A 131 2.93 -10.32 -8.38
C ILE A 131 2.17 -10.40 -9.71
N LEU A 132 1.19 -9.51 -9.93
CA LEU A 132 0.45 -9.46 -11.20
C LEU A 132 1.32 -9.03 -12.39
N THR A 133 2.41 -8.31 -12.15
CA THR A 133 3.39 -7.90 -13.18
C THR A 133 4.65 -8.75 -13.23
N GLN A 134 4.72 -9.83 -12.43
CA GLN A 134 5.95 -10.59 -12.21
C GLN A 134 6.43 -11.35 -13.45
N TYR A 135 5.52 -11.80 -14.32
CA TYR A 135 5.84 -12.71 -15.45
C TYR A 135 7.01 -12.24 -16.34
N ASN A 136 7.22 -10.92 -16.47
CA ASN A 136 8.30 -10.33 -17.26
C ASN A 136 9.40 -9.65 -16.42
N SER A 137 9.39 -9.83 -15.10
CA SER A 137 10.26 -9.13 -14.16
C SER A 137 11.42 -10.00 -13.71
N ASP A 138 12.61 -9.41 -13.65
CA ASP A 138 13.79 -10.04 -13.04
C ASP A 138 13.60 -10.21 -11.52
N ALA A 139 14.12 -11.31 -10.97
CA ALA A 139 13.98 -11.62 -9.55
C ALA A 139 14.62 -10.55 -8.65
N ALA A 140 15.76 -9.96 -9.05
CA ALA A 140 16.39 -8.91 -8.28
C ALA A 140 15.54 -7.64 -8.26
N ILE A 141 14.94 -7.26 -9.39
CA ILE A 141 14.00 -6.11 -9.46
C ILE A 141 12.82 -6.32 -8.53
N PHE A 142 12.22 -7.53 -8.54
CA PHE A 142 11.10 -7.87 -7.66
C PHE A 142 11.48 -7.78 -6.18
N VAL A 143 12.63 -8.35 -5.80
CA VAL A 143 13.13 -8.35 -4.41
C VAL A 143 13.45 -6.92 -3.93
N ILE A 144 14.06 -6.10 -4.79
CA ILE A 144 14.31 -4.68 -4.48
C ILE A 144 12.99 -3.92 -4.31
N ALA A 145 12.00 -4.16 -5.16
CA ALA A 145 10.70 -3.53 -5.02
C ALA A 145 10.00 -3.93 -3.72
N MET A 146 10.07 -5.21 -3.34
CA MET A 146 9.57 -5.71 -2.05
C MET A 146 10.29 -5.06 -0.86
N TRP A 147 11.62 -4.89 -0.96
CA TRP A 147 12.41 -4.16 0.04
C TRP A 147 11.92 -2.71 0.18
N VAL A 148 11.73 -1.99 -0.92
CA VAL A 148 11.25 -0.59 -0.91
C VAL A 148 9.85 -0.49 -0.29
N ILE A 149 8.93 -1.37 -0.68
CA ILE A 149 7.57 -1.41 -0.12
C ILE A 149 7.62 -1.63 1.39
N GLY A 150 8.40 -2.62 1.85
CA GLY A 150 8.58 -2.90 3.27
C GLY A 150 9.20 -1.73 4.03
N TYR A 151 10.33 -1.22 3.55
CA TYR A 151 11.05 -0.10 4.16
C TYR A 151 10.16 1.12 4.33
N THR A 152 9.49 1.55 3.25
CA THR A 152 8.68 2.78 3.27
C THR A 152 7.41 2.63 4.09
N SER A 153 6.79 1.45 4.08
CA SER A 153 5.61 1.17 4.91
C SER A 153 5.95 1.14 6.40
N CYS A 154 7.05 0.50 6.78
CA CYS A 154 7.53 0.52 8.18
C CYS A 154 7.88 1.93 8.63
N ARG A 155 8.62 2.67 7.80
CA ARG A 155 8.97 4.07 8.05
C ARG A 155 7.72 4.92 8.29
N HIS A 156 6.70 4.76 7.45
CA HIS A 156 5.43 5.51 7.56
C HIS A 156 4.75 5.28 8.91
N ILE A 157 4.77 4.04 9.41
CA ILE A 157 4.23 3.69 10.73
C ILE A 157 5.07 4.32 11.84
N LEU A 158 6.38 4.10 11.82
CA LEU A 158 7.31 4.52 12.89
C LEU A 158 7.37 6.04 13.05
N MET A 159 7.24 6.80 11.96
CA MET A 159 7.14 8.26 12.00
C MET A 159 5.93 8.76 12.81
N SER A 160 4.87 7.95 12.99
CA SER A 160 3.72 8.32 13.82
C SER A 160 3.94 8.09 15.33
N TYR A 161 5.06 7.43 15.68
CA TYR A 161 5.51 7.15 17.05
C TYR A 161 6.74 7.97 17.44
N ASP A 162 7.23 8.85 16.55
CA ASP A 162 8.45 9.65 16.75
C ASP A 162 9.69 8.79 17.11
N GLU A 163 9.79 7.60 16.50
CA GLU A 163 10.85 6.62 16.77
C GLU A 163 12.25 7.14 16.40
N PRO A 164 13.19 7.27 17.37
CA PRO A 164 14.54 7.75 17.10
C PRO A 164 15.30 6.91 16.06
N MET A 165 15.11 5.59 16.07
CA MET A 165 15.79 4.65 15.18
C MET A 165 14.95 4.28 13.94
N THR A 166 14.08 5.19 13.48
CA THR A 166 13.13 4.95 12.37
C THR A 166 13.81 4.33 11.15
N ASN A 167 14.97 4.86 10.72
CA ASN A 167 15.68 4.37 9.54
C ASN A 167 16.15 2.92 9.69
N PHE A 168 16.65 2.58 10.88
CA PHE A 168 17.23 1.27 11.17
C PHE A 168 16.16 0.19 11.22
N TYR A 169 15.08 0.42 11.99
CA TYR A 169 13.95 -0.52 12.05
C TYR A 169 13.25 -0.67 10.70
N SER A 170 13.13 0.42 9.92
CA SER A 170 12.60 0.35 8.55
C SER A 170 13.47 -0.48 7.63
N ALA A 171 14.81 -0.39 7.74
CA ALA A 171 15.74 -1.20 6.96
C ALA A 171 15.60 -2.69 7.30
N ILE A 172 15.50 -3.04 8.58
CA ILE A 172 15.24 -4.41 9.03
C ILE A 172 13.95 -4.94 8.43
N TRP A 173 12.85 -4.17 8.51
CA TRP A 173 11.57 -4.59 7.95
C TRP A 173 11.61 -4.73 6.42
N GLY A 174 12.33 -3.83 5.74
CA GLY A 174 12.59 -3.94 4.31
C GLY A 174 13.30 -5.24 3.96
N VAL A 175 14.32 -5.66 4.72
CA VAL A 175 15.04 -6.93 4.50
C VAL A 175 14.12 -8.14 4.71
N ILE A 176 13.29 -8.13 5.75
CA ILE A 176 12.28 -9.18 5.97
C ILE A 176 11.34 -9.29 4.77
N MET A 177 10.84 -8.17 4.26
CA MET A 177 9.97 -8.14 3.09
C MET A 177 10.68 -8.58 1.81
N ALA A 178 11.97 -8.25 1.67
CA ALA A 178 12.80 -8.70 0.55
C ALA A 178 12.98 -10.23 0.54
N GLN A 179 13.23 -10.83 1.71
CA GLN A 179 13.36 -12.28 1.87
C GLN A 179 12.05 -12.99 1.55
N LEU A 180 10.93 -12.50 2.11
CA LEU A 180 9.60 -13.02 1.77
C LEU A 180 9.29 -12.83 0.28
N GLY A 181 9.71 -11.71 -0.31
CA GLY A 181 9.63 -11.42 -1.73
C GLY A 181 10.38 -12.43 -2.59
N TRP A 182 11.62 -12.78 -2.22
CA TRP A 182 12.42 -13.77 -2.94
C TRP A 182 11.77 -15.16 -2.91
N ILE A 183 11.25 -15.57 -1.74
CA ILE A 183 10.52 -16.84 -1.59
C ILE A 183 9.25 -16.80 -2.44
N GLY A 184 8.44 -15.75 -2.32
CA GLY A 184 7.18 -15.62 -3.04
C GLY A 184 7.33 -15.43 -4.55
N PHE A 185 8.48 -14.96 -5.03
CA PHE A 185 8.81 -14.91 -6.45
C PHE A 185 8.92 -16.32 -7.05
N HIS A 186 9.55 -17.25 -6.32
CA HIS A 186 9.73 -18.64 -6.77
C HIS A 186 8.56 -19.55 -6.40
N TRP A 187 7.83 -19.22 -5.31
CA TRP A 187 6.68 -19.95 -4.82
C TRP A 187 5.44 -19.05 -4.82
N GLN A 188 4.90 -18.82 -6.02
CA GLN A 188 3.75 -17.94 -6.20
C GLN A 188 2.44 -18.74 -6.14
N ILE A 189 1.58 -18.36 -5.20
CA ILE A 189 0.18 -18.81 -5.14
C ILE A 189 -0.71 -17.57 -5.23
N ALA A 190 -1.68 -17.61 -6.13
CA ALA A 190 -2.63 -16.53 -6.31
C ALA A 190 -4.04 -17.10 -6.46
N TYR A 191 -4.98 -16.52 -5.73
CA TYR A 191 -6.36 -16.97 -5.64
C TYR A 191 -7.24 -16.22 -6.63
N SER A 192 -7.96 -16.96 -7.47
CA SER A 192 -9.02 -16.38 -8.31
C SER A 192 -10.22 -16.05 -7.45
N LEU A 193 -10.73 -14.81 -7.53
CA LEU A 193 -11.97 -14.47 -6.84
C LEU A 193 -13.18 -14.87 -7.71
N PRO A 194 -14.32 -15.19 -7.08
CA PRO A 194 -15.56 -15.48 -7.81
C PRO A 194 -15.90 -14.33 -8.76
N ASN A 195 -16.26 -14.65 -10.00
CA ASN A 195 -16.62 -13.69 -11.05
C ASN A 195 -15.51 -12.72 -11.47
N THR A 196 -14.24 -12.95 -11.10
CA THR A 196 -13.11 -12.14 -11.56
C THR A 196 -12.14 -12.99 -12.40
N ALA A 197 -12.38 -13.06 -13.72
CA ALA A 197 -11.58 -13.90 -14.62
C ALA A 197 -10.06 -13.61 -14.58
N ASN A 198 -9.65 -12.34 -14.66
CA ASN A 198 -8.24 -11.96 -14.85
C ASN A 198 -7.56 -11.42 -13.58
N PHE A 199 -8.34 -10.99 -12.58
CA PHE A 199 -7.79 -10.47 -11.33
C PHE A 199 -7.59 -11.60 -10.32
N LYS A 200 -6.36 -11.75 -9.84
CA LYS A 200 -5.99 -12.72 -8.82
C LYS A 200 -5.44 -12.02 -7.58
N LEU A 201 -5.72 -12.59 -6.41
CA LEU A 201 -5.22 -12.12 -5.13
C LEU A 201 -4.05 -12.98 -4.67
N SER A 202 -2.88 -12.38 -4.56
CA SER A 202 -1.63 -13.03 -4.17
C SER A 202 -1.66 -13.46 -2.71
N GLN A 203 -1.27 -14.70 -2.44
CA GLN A 203 -1.03 -15.19 -1.09
C GLN A 203 0.08 -14.41 -0.40
N LEU A 204 1.16 -14.07 -1.12
CA LEU A 204 2.27 -13.29 -0.58
C LEU A 204 1.77 -11.94 -0.06
N ALA A 205 0.91 -11.25 -0.81
CA ALA A 205 0.34 -9.97 -0.41
C ALA A 205 -0.48 -10.05 0.89
N LEU A 206 -1.22 -11.14 1.08
CA LEU A 206 -1.98 -11.38 2.31
C LEU A 206 -1.04 -11.66 3.48
N ILE A 207 -0.06 -12.54 3.31
CA ILE A 207 0.90 -12.90 4.35
C ILE A 207 1.70 -11.67 4.78
N THR A 208 2.26 -10.90 3.85
CA THR A 208 3.07 -9.71 4.18
C THR A 208 2.23 -8.63 4.87
N ALA A 209 0.97 -8.43 4.47
CA ALA A 209 0.05 -7.52 5.13
C ALA A 209 -0.26 -7.97 6.58
N LEU A 210 -0.56 -9.25 6.80
CA LEU A 210 -0.84 -9.82 8.12
C LEU A 210 0.37 -9.77 9.05
N LEU A 211 1.56 -10.11 8.54
CA LEU A 211 2.81 -10.00 9.30
C LEU A 211 3.09 -8.54 9.69
N THR A 212 2.83 -7.58 8.78
CA THR A 212 2.98 -6.15 9.10
C THR A 212 1.96 -5.70 10.14
N PHE A 213 0.72 -6.17 10.06
CA PHE A 213 -0.29 -5.91 11.09
C PHE A 213 0.18 -6.41 12.46
N LEU A 214 0.67 -7.65 12.54
CA LEU A 214 1.19 -8.21 13.78
C LEU A 214 2.40 -7.43 14.31
N ALA A 215 3.36 -7.11 13.45
CA ALA A 215 4.53 -6.32 13.81
C ALA A 215 4.15 -4.93 14.34
N THR A 216 3.13 -4.31 13.74
CA THR A 216 2.60 -3.02 14.20
C THR A 216 1.98 -3.13 15.60
N ARG A 217 1.24 -4.21 15.89
CA ARG A 217 0.64 -4.45 17.21
C ARG A 217 1.70 -4.73 18.27
N ALA A 218 2.71 -5.51 17.93
CA ALA A 218 3.86 -5.76 18.80
C ALA A 218 4.61 -4.46 19.13
N TYR A 219 4.86 -3.63 18.12
CA TYR A 219 5.52 -2.33 18.31
C TYR A 219 4.66 -1.35 19.12
N GLU A 220 3.34 -1.31 18.91
CA GLU A 220 2.42 -0.50 19.70
C GLU A 220 2.44 -0.89 21.19
N SER A 221 2.46 -2.18 21.50
CA SER A 221 2.58 -2.68 22.87
C SER A 221 3.92 -2.30 23.50
N TYR A 222 5.03 -2.50 22.78
CA TYR A 222 6.36 -2.09 23.21
C TYR A 222 6.43 -0.59 23.50
N HIS A 223 5.94 0.25 22.59
CA HIS A 223 5.95 1.71 22.77
C HIS A 223 5.14 2.17 23.99
N ARG A 224 4.05 1.46 24.33
CA ARG A 224 3.22 1.79 25.52
C ARG A 224 3.82 1.31 26.83
N HIS A 225 4.58 0.23 26.82
CA HIS A 225 4.93 -0.50 28.04
C HIS A 225 6.43 -0.73 28.26
N GLY A 226 7.28 -0.36 27.30
CA GLY A 226 8.72 -0.66 27.31
C GLY A 226 9.04 -2.15 27.08
N ALA A 227 8.03 -2.99 26.96
CA ALA A 227 8.12 -4.42 26.71
C ALA A 227 6.87 -4.89 25.94
N ILE A 228 7.00 -5.95 25.15
CA ILE A 228 5.86 -6.54 24.44
C ILE A 228 5.03 -7.32 25.45
N LYS A 229 3.82 -6.85 25.76
CA LYS A 229 2.90 -7.55 26.66
C LYS A 229 2.07 -8.56 25.89
N SER A 230 2.04 -9.79 26.39
CA SER A 230 1.27 -10.88 25.76
C SER A 230 -0.21 -10.54 25.62
N GLY A 231 -0.80 -9.82 26.58
CA GLY A 231 -2.21 -9.41 26.54
C GLY A 231 -2.60 -8.56 25.32
N ASP A 232 -1.67 -7.75 24.79
CA ASP A 232 -1.93 -6.88 23.64
C ASP A 232 -1.75 -7.60 22.29
N VAL A 233 -0.93 -8.66 22.28
CA VAL A 233 -0.42 -9.26 21.03
C VAL A 233 -0.96 -10.67 20.79
N ILE A 234 -1.40 -11.40 21.82
CA ILE A 234 -1.82 -12.80 21.67
C ILE A 234 -3.01 -12.96 20.72
N VAL A 235 -4.00 -12.08 20.80
CA VAL A 235 -5.18 -12.14 19.91
C VAL A 235 -4.78 -11.83 18.45
N PRO A 236 -4.07 -10.72 18.15
CA PRO A 236 -3.50 -10.50 16.81
C PRO A 236 -2.62 -11.65 16.32
N PHE A 237 -1.80 -12.24 17.19
CA PHE A 237 -0.90 -13.32 16.85
C PHE A 237 -1.66 -14.58 16.43
N VAL A 238 -2.62 -15.03 17.25
CA VAL A 238 -3.45 -16.19 16.93
C VAL A 238 -4.23 -15.94 15.64
N PHE A 239 -4.82 -14.76 15.47
CA PHE A 239 -5.52 -14.39 14.24
C PHE A 239 -4.63 -14.52 12.99
N VAL A 240 -3.42 -13.96 13.03
CA VAL A 240 -2.46 -14.04 11.92
C VAL A 240 -2.02 -15.48 11.68
N LEU A 241 -1.69 -16.21 12.74
CA LEU A 241 -1.26 -17.61 12.64
C LEU A 241 -2.33 -18.50 12.04
N THR A 242 -3.59 -18.34 12.46
CA THR A 242 -4.72 -19.07 11.91
C THR A 242 -4.92 -18.77 10.43
N ILE A 243 -4.96 -17.50 10.02
CA ILE A 243 -5.16 -17.16 8.60
C ILE A 243 -3.98 -17.64 7.75
N VAL A 244 -2.74 -17.40 8.17
CA VAL A 244 -1.57 -17.86 7.43
C VAL A 244 -1.55 -19.39 7.32
N GLY A 245 -1.89 -20.09 8.40
CA GLY A 245 -2.05 -21.55 8.40
C GLY A 245 -3.11 -22.03 7.41
N LEU A 246 -4.28 -21.40 7.38
CA LEU A 246 -5.34 -21.71 6.41
C LEU A 246 -4.88 -21.47 4.96
N LEU A 247 -4.22 -20.34 4.69
CA LEU A 247 -3.70 -20.01 3.36
C LEU A 247 -2.67 -21.04 2.87
N LEU A 248 -1.78 -21.51 3.76
CA LEU A 248 -0.72 -22.47 3.43
C LEU A 248 -1.22 -23.92 3.28
N THR A 249 -2.33 -24.29 3.93
CA THR A 249 -2.80 -25.68 3.99
C THR A 249 -4.03 -25.93 3.11
N MET A 250 -5.08 -25.13 3.28
CA MET A 250 -6.36 -25.36 2.60
C MET A 250 -6.35 -24.81 1.18
N PHE A 251 -5.69 -23.67 0.97
CA PHE A 251 -5.67 -22.98 -0.32
C PHE A 251 -4.44 -23.29 -1.18
N ASN A 252 -3.54 -24.15 -0.70
CA ASN A 252 -2.41 -24.67 -1.49
C ASN A 252 -2.81 -25.86 -2.38
N GLN A 253 -4.08 -26.28 -2.35
CA GLN A 253 -4.60 -27.42 -3.12
C GLN A 253 -5.32 -27.02 -4.43
N SER A 254 -5.29 -25.74 -4.84
CA SER A 254 -5.85 -25.32 -6.12
C SER A 254 -4.88 -25.61 -7.27
N THR A 255 -5.14 -26.71 -7.99
CA THR A 255 -4.72 -27.06 -9.36
C THR A 255 -3.58 -26.24 -9.95
N VAL A 256 -2.42 -26.89 -10.10
CA VAL A 256 -1.36 -26.53 -11.05
C VAL A 256 -1.99 -26.44 -12.44
N GLY A 257 -2.45 -25.25 -12.81
CA GLY A 257 -2.87 -24.91 -14.16
C GLY A 257 -1.66 -24.35 -14.90
N LEU A 258 -0.87 -25.27 -15.47
CA LEU A 258 -0.13 -24.99 -16.69
C LEU A 258 -1.12 -24.97 -17.87
#